data_AF-A0AAV1JFU1-F1
#
_entry.id   AF-A0AAV1JFU1-F1
#
_cell.length_a   1.000
_cell.length_b   1.000
_cell.length_c   1.000
_cell.angle_alpha   90.00
_cell.angle_beta   90.00
_cell.angle_gamma   90.00
#
_symmetry.space_group_name_H-M   'P 1'
#
loop_
_entity.id
_entity.type
_entity.pdbx_description
1 polymer ?
#
loop_
_entity_poly.entity_id
_entity_poly.type
_entity_poly.pdbx_seq_one_letter_code
_entity_poly.pdbx_strand_id
1 'polypeptide(L)'
;MIKFFQRRAKQDYSDISDADKLILNLFANETKWIQRIVSFGFSKLKGHTTDEIEYMLSTWPIYVSKIDSVDQDVPSPEKSDECLASLGNMSLHSRTSTKCTINRSCEEVLKNGTNYGYALTHRLMFMSMARFSHGCSVFSPAEDQYLTNRFCSMLYVEAESIEKHNFANGLIDLMLEIIALCGLHGHEQFLSGPWLQRLKRFQVSAGCFGFIMNDANYMIRQQKPRKWKLNRSRDHDIMDGHCNSHATTLAMCAYAEAVRFILEMYY
;
A
#
# COMPACT_ATOMS: atom_id res chain seq x y z
N MET A 1 7.83 -14.83 -19.60
CA MET A 1 6.86 -14.13 -18.73
C MET A 1 7.24 -12.64 -18.55
N ILE A 2 8.38 -12.31 -17.91
CA ILE A 2 8.85 -10.91 -17.74
C ILE A 2 8.95 -10.14 -19.07
N LYS A 3 9.53 -10.73 -20.13
CA LYS A 3 9.61 -10.11 -21.46
C LYS A 3 8.23 -9.85 -22.12
N PHE A 4 7.20 -10.60 -21.74
CA PHE A 4 5.83 -10.38 -22.22
C PHE A 4 5.20 -9.18 -21.51
N PHE A 5 5.35 -9.10 -20.18
CA PHE A 5 4.94 -7.93 -19.40
C PHE A 5 5.70 -6.66 -19.82
N GLN A 6 7.01 -6.73 -20.04
CA GLN A 6 7.81 -5.61 -20.53
C GLN A 6 7.42 -5.16 -21.95
N ARG A 7 7.09 -6.10 -22.87
CA ARG A 7 6.60 -5.75 -24.21
C ARG A 7 5.20 -5.16 -24.19
N ARG A 8 4.32 -5.64 -23.32
CA ARG A 8 2.95 -5.13 -23.16
C ARG A 8 2.92 -3.76 -22.49
N ALA A 9 3.72 -3.53 -21.44
CA ALA A 9 3.91 -2.20 -20.85
C ALA A 9 4.43 -1.20 -21.90
N LYS A 10 5.38 -1.61 -22.75
CA LYS A 10 5.92 -0.77 -23.84
C LYS A 10 4.93 -0.45 -24.97
N GLN A 11 3.96 -1.32 -25.25
CA GLN A 11 2.90 -1.05 -26.23
C GLN A 11 1.87 -0.02 -25.74
N ASP A 12 1.86 0.27 -24.43
CA ASP A 12 0.89 1.08 -23.72
C ASP A 12 1.45 2.44 -23.26
N TYR A 13 2.71 2.75 -23.60
CA TYR A 13 3.47 3.92 -23.10
C TYR A 13 3.04 5.27 -23.71
N SER A 14 2.24 5.27 -24.78
CA SER A 14 1.80 6.50 -25.47
C SER A 14 0.71 7.27 -24.72
N ASP A 15 -0.07 6.58 -23.89
CA ASP A 15 -1.27 7.14 -23.23
C ASP A 15 -1.03 7.41 -21.73
N ILE A 16 0.19 7.21 -21.25
CA ILE A 16 0.59 7.40 -19.85
C ILE A 16 1.07 8.83 -19.69
N SER A 17 0.56 9.56 -18.68
CA SER A 17 1.00 10.92 -18.42
C SER A 17 2.49 10.94 -18.04
N ASP A 18 3.16 12.09 -18.21
CA ASP A 18 4.57 12.17 -17.81
C ASP A 18 4.75 12.00 -16.30
N ALA A 19 3.76 12.42 -15.49
CA ALA A 19 3.74 12.18 -14.05
C ALA A 19 3.69 10.67 -13.74
N ASP A 20 2.82 9.91 -14.40
CA ASP A 20 2.73 8.47 -14.21
C ASP A 20 4.02 7.75 -14.62
N LYS A 21 4.70 8.19 -15.69
CA LYS A 21 6.01 7.64 -16.08
C LYS A 21 7.06 7.86 -14.99
N LEU A 22 7.05 9.04 -14.35
CA LEU A 22 7.95 9.36 -13.25
C LEU A 22 7.65 8.49 -12.02
N ILE A 23 6.38 8.30 -11.69
CA ILE A 23 5.95 7.42 -10.60
C ILE A 23 6.38 5.98 -10.88
N LEU A 24 6.13 5.46 -12.10
CA LEU A 24 6.54 4.10 -12.49
C LEU A 24 8.06 3.88 -12.38
N ASN A 25 8.87 4.91 -12.64
CA ASN A 25 10.32 4.82 -12.50
C ASN A 25 10.75 4.56 -11.05
N LEU A 26 9.96 4.95 -10.05
CA LEU A 26 10.23 4.64 -8.64
C LEU A 26 10.28 3.12 -8.42
N PHE A 27 9.38 2.39 -9.08
CA PHE A 27 9.20 0.95 -8.91
C PHE A 27 10.07 0.11 -9.85
N ALA A 28 10.70 0.73 -10.86
CA ALA A 28 11.42 0.00 -11.92
C ALA A 28 12.84 -0.48 -11.55
N ASN A 29 13.41 -0.04 -10.42
CA ASN A 29 14.81 -0.34 -10.05
C ASN A 29 14.92 -1.38 -8.91
N GLU A 30 14.44 -2.60 -9.18
CA GLU A 30 14.30 -3.70 -8.21
C GLU A 30 15.59 -4.02 -7.42
N THR A 31 16.76 -4.00 -8.07
CA THR A 31 18.04 -4.31 -7.42
C THR A 31 18.42 -3.36 -6.29
N LYS A 32 18.01 -2.09 -6.35
CA LYS A 32 18.32 -1.12 -5.29
C LYS A 32 17.36 -1.21 -4.10
N TRP A 33 16.14 -1.68 -4.35
CA TRP A 33 15.12 -1.82 -3.33
C TRP A 33 15.53 -2.86 -2.30
N ILE A 34 15.93 -4.05 -2.77
CA ILE A 34 16.27 -5.20 -1.91
C ILE A 34 17.37 -4.85 -0.90
N GLN A 35 18.37 -4.04 -1.29
CA GLN A 35 19.48 -3.65 -0.42
C GLN A 35 19.09 -2.73 0.74
N ARG A 36 17.88 -2.16 0.71
CA ARG A 36 17.43 -1.10 1.64
C ARG A 36 16.24 -1.51 2.48
N ILE A 37 15.68 -2.70 2.22
CA ILE A 37 14.62 -3.32 3.01
C ILE A 37 15.08 -3.43 4.47
N VAL A 38 14.16 -3.13 5.39
CA VAL A 38 14.41 -3.24 6.82
C VAL A 38 14.11 -4.68 7.23
N SER A 39 15.09 -5.34 7.83
CA SER A 39 14.89 -6.67 8.41
C SER A 39 13.81 -6.64 9.48
N PHE A 40 13.06 -7.73 9.60
CA PHE A 40 12.07 -7.84 10.66
C PHE A 40 12.72 -7.76 12.04
N GLY A 41 12.08 -6.99 12.92
CA GLY A 41 12.43 -6.93 14.32
C GLY A 41 11.29 -7.47 15.18
N PHE A 42 11.64 -8.14 16.28
CA PHE A 42 10.68 -8.53 17.30
C PHE A 42 10.16 -7.31 18.05
N SER A 43 9.19 -6.61 17.47
CA SER A 43 8.55 -5.45 18.08
C SER A 43 7.08 -5.78 18.31
N LYS A 44 6.74 -6.06 19.57
CA LYS A 44 5.34 -6.30 19.96
C LYS A 44 4.68 -4.95 20.23
N LEU A 45 3.95 -4.43 19.26
CA LEU A 45 2.90 -3.46 19.58
C LEU A 45 1.86 -4.15 20.46
N LYS A 46 1.50 -3.51 21.57
CA LYS A 46 0.44 -4.01 22.44
C LYS A 46 -0.87 -3.90 21.68
N GLY A 47 -1.67 -4.97 21.67
CA GLY A 47 -3.02 -4.91 21.11
C GLY A 47 -3.94 -4.01 21.93
N HIS A 48 -4.92 -3.42 21.29
CA HIS A 48 -5.85 -2.49 21.91
C HIS A 48 -7.22 -3.13 22.15
N THR A 49 -7.83 -2.78 23.28
CA THR A 49 -9.24 -3.06 23.58
C THR A 49 -10.17 -2.30 22.62
N THR A 50 -11.45 -2.67 22.56
CA THR A 50 -12.40 -1.95 21.70
C THR A 50 -12.56 -0.50 22.13
N ASP A 51 -12.66 -0.23 23.44
CA ASP A 51 -12.78 1.12 23.99
C ASP A 51 -11.55 1.99 23.67
N GLU A 52 -10.34 1.42 23.75
CA GLU A 52 -9.11 2.13 23.36
C GLU A 52 -9.10 2.46 21.86
N ILE A 53 -9.53 1.54 20.98
CA ILE A 53 -9.62 1.79 19.54
C ILE A 53 -10.64 2.89 19.24
N GLU A 54 -11.84 2.82 19.83
CA GLU A 54 -12.88 3.83 19.61
C GLU A 54 -12.47 5.20 20.15
N TYR A 55 -11.74 5.26 21.26
CA TYR A 55 -11.15 6.51 21.75
C TYR A 55 -10.17 7.12 20.74
N MET A 56 -9.34 6.30 20.10
CA MET A 56 -8.32 6.75 19.15
C MET A 56 -8.87 7.08 17.75
N LEU A 57 -9.80 6.27 17.23
CA LEU A 57 -10.30 6.36 15.85
C LEU A 57 -11.70 6.95 15.72
N SER A 58 -12.47 7.04 16.81
CA SER A 58 -13.95 7.12 16.89
C SER A 58 -14.67 5.79 16.65
N THR A 59 -15.98 5.75 16.91
CA THR A 59 -16.82 4.56 16.69
C THR A 59 -16.78 4.12 15.23
N TRP A 60 -17.00 2.84 14.96
CA TRP A 60 -16.89 2.28 13.60
C TRP A 60 -17.66 3.06 12.52
N PRO A 61 -18.93 3.45 12.70
CA PRO A 61 -19.66 4.21 11.68
C PRO A 61 -19.04 5.57 11.38
N ILE A 62 -18.51 6.25 12.41
CA ILE A 62 -17.86 7.55 12.26
C ILE A 62 -16.51 7.37 11.56
N TYR A 63 -15.73 6.37 11.98
CA TYR A 63 -14.46 6.03 11.34
C TYR A 63 -14.64 5.73 9.85
N VAL A 64 -15.58 4.85 9.47
CA VAL A 64 -15.89 4.55 8.07
C VAL A 64 -16.27 5.82 7.28
N SER A 65 -17.12 6.68 7.86
CA SER A 65 -17.51 7.94 7.18
C SER A 65 -16.33 8.88 6.92
N LYS A 66 -15.32 8.87 7.78
CA LYS A 66 -14.07 9.62 7.56
C LYS A 66 -13.26 9.01 6.43
N ILE A 67 -13.12 7.69 6.41
CA ILE A 67 -12.39 6.97 5.34
C ILE A 67 -13.04 7.19 3.97
N ASP A 68 -14.37 7.25 3.88
CA ASP A 68 -15.08 7.49 2.62
C ASP A 68 -14.89 8.93 2.08
N SER A 69 -14.35 9.84 2.88
CA SER A 69 -14.16 11.27 2.53
C SER A 69 -12.75 11.58 2.02
N VAL A 70 -12.15 10.67 1.25
CA VAL A 70 -10.73 10.69 0.82
C VAL A 70 -10.30 12.01 0.16
N ASP A 71 -11.18 12.64 -0.62
CA ASP A 71 -10.86 13.91 -1.32
C ASP A 71 -10.63 15.10 -0.37
N GLN A 72 -11.06 14.99 0.88
CA GLN A 72 -10.86 16.01 1.92
C GLN A 72 -9.60 15.74 2.76
N ASP A 73 -8.99 14.56 2.63
CA ASP A 73 -7.80 14.21 3.38
C ASP A 73 -6.54 14.83 2.78
N VAL A 74 -5.49 14.90 3.60
CA VAL A 74 -4.19 15.44 3.19
C VAL A 74 -3.13 14.34 3.34
N PRO A 75 -2.52 13.85 2.25
CA PRO A 75 -2.76 14.24 0.86
C PRO A 75 -4.08 13.68 0.30
N SER A 76 -4.68 14.42 -0.63
CA SER A 76 -5.65 13.83 -1.57
C SER A 76 -4.91 12.89 -2.53
N PRO A 77 -5.61 12.01 -3.27
CA PRO A 77 -5.00 11.14 -4.27
C PRO A 77 -4.14 11.92 -5.27
N GLU A 78 -4.65 13.03 -5.81
CA GLU A 78 -3.92 13.86 -6.77
C GLU A 78 -2.68 14.49 -6.14
N LYS A 79 -2.78 14.95 -4.88
CA LYS A 79 -1.63 15.52 -4.19
C LYS A 79 -0.56 14.48 -3.89
N SER A 80 -0.96 13.26 -3.57
CA SER A 80 -0.06 12.12 -3.40
C SER A 80 0.71 11.85 -4.69
N ASP A 81 0.01 11.77 -5.82
CA ASP A 81 0.60 11.51 -7.13
C ASP A 81 1.57 12.63 -7.55
N GLU A 82 1.20 13.91 -7.32
CA GLU A 82 2.09 15.05 -7.54
C GLU A 82 3.41 14.89 -6.77
N CYS A 83 3.31 14.49 -5.50
CA CYS A 83 4.47 14.29 -4.65
C CYS A 83 5.34 13.11 -5.11
N LEU A 84 4.73 11.96 -5.38
CA LEU A 84 5.45 10.78 -5.90
C LEU A 84 6.14 11.09 -7.24
N ALA A 85 5.47 11.80 -8.15
CA ALA A 85 6.06 12.24 -9.42
C ALA A 85 7.26 13.19 -9.20
N SER A 86 7.16 14.12 -8.24
CA SER A 86 8.27 15.00 -7.86
C SER A 86 9.49 14.21 -7.38
N LEU A 87 9.29 13.16 -6.59
CA LEU A 87 10.36 12.26 -6.18
C LEU A 87 10.95 11.48 -7.37
N GLY A 88 10.10 10.93 -8.23
CA GLY A 88 10.52 10.16 -9.41
C GLY A 88 11.32 10.96 -10.43
N ASN A 89 11.16 12.29 -10.45
CA ASN A 89 11.94 13.20 -11.30
C ASN A 89 13.37 13.46 -10.78
N MET A 90 13.70 13.03 -9.55
CA MET A 90 15.03 13.23 -8.99
C MET A 90 16.07 12.37 -9.72
N SER A 91 17.16 12.99 -10.19
CA SER A 91 18.26 12.26 -10.82
C SER A 91 18.91 11.27 -9.85
N LEU A 92 18.91 9.99 -10.23
CA LEU A 92 19.57 8.88 -9.50
C LEU A 92 21.11 9.02 -9.44
N HIS A 93 21.70 10.04 -10.09
CA HIS A 93 23.14 10.21 -10.24
C HIS A 93 23.77 11.14 -9.19
N SER A 94 22.99 11.76 -8.32
CA SER A 94 23.53 12.48 -7.15
C SER A 94 23.89 11.48 -6.05
N ARG A 95 25.00 10.75 -6.22
CA ARG A 95 25.56 9.79 -5.24
C ARG A 95 26.00 10.45 -3.92
N THR A 96 25.88 11.77 -3.80
CA THR A 96 26.37 12.56 -2.67
C THR A 96 25.26 13.15 -1.80
N SER A 97 24.02 13.24 -2.28
CA SER A 97 22.92 13.78 -1.47
C SER A 97 22.22 12.69 -0.68
N THR A 98 22.44 12.69 0.64
CA THR A 98 21.66 11.87 1.58
C THR A 98 20.23 12.38 1.77
N LYS A 99 19.92 13.61 1.31
CA LYS A 99 18.59 14.22 1.39
C LYS A 99 17.88 14.23 0.03
N CYS A 100 16.59 13.92 0.00
CA CYS A 100 15.76 13.98 -1.19
C CYS A 100 15.46 15.44 -1.57
N THR A 101 15.43 15.74 -2.87
CA THR A 101 15.01 17.07 -3.36
C THR A 101 13.57 17.00 -3.80
N ILE A 102 12.66 17.48 -2.96
CA ILE A 102 11.20 17.44 -3.20
C ILE A 102 10.57 18.81 -2.95
N ASN A 103 9.35 19.01 -3.44
CA ASN A 103 8.61 20.25 -3.21
C ASN A 103 8.31 20.44 -1.71
N ARG A 104 8.44 21.68 -1.22
CA ARG A 104 8.10 22.02 0.19
C ARG A 104 6.66 21.64 0.55
N SER A 105 5.73 21.74 -0.39
CA SER A 105 4.34 21.32 -0.17
C SER A 105 4.23 19.82 0.14
N CYS A 106 5.10 18.98 -0.42
CA CYS A 106 5.17 17.54 -0.12
C CYS A 106 5.81 17.27 1.24
N GLU A 107 6.81 18.04 1.64
CA GLU A 107 7.35 18.00 3.00
C GLU A 107 6.25 18.31 4.05
N GLU A 108 5.43 19.33 3.81
CA GLU A 108 4.32 19.69 4.70
C GLU A 108 3.24 18.61 4.79
N VAL A 109 2.88 17.98 3.66
CA VAL A 109 1.96 16.83 3.62
C VAL A 109 2.48 15.70 4.52
N LEU A 110 3.78 15.40 4.45
CA LEU A 110 4.37 14.32 5.25
C LEU A 110 4.40 14.65 6.75
N LYS A 111 4.54 15.92 7.14
CA LYS A 111 4.56 16.32 8.55
C LYS A 111 3.17 16.49 9.15
N ASN A 112 2.29 17.17 8.42
CA ASN A 112 1.06 17.75 8.93
C ASN A 112 -0.21 17.19 8.27
N GLY A 113 -0.09 16.17 7.43
CA GLY A 113 -1.23 15.51 6.78
C GLY A 113 -2.14 14.74 7.73
N THR A 114 -3.24 14.24 7.18
CA THR A 114 -4.20 13.35 7.83
C THR A 114 -3.51 12.10 8.38
N ASN A 115 -3.87 11.72 9.61
CA ASN A 115 -3.23 10.63 10.37
C ASN A 115 -4.11 9.37 10.46
N TYR A 116 -4.94 9.12 9.45
CA TYR A 116 -5.71 7.89 9.33
C TYR A 116 -5.90 7.53 7.84
N GLY A 117 -6.31 6.29 7.57
CA GLY A 117 -6.80 5.86 6.27
C GLY A 117 -5.78 5.96 5.14
N TYR A 118 -6.30 6.13 3.92
CA TYR A 118 -5.51 6.19 2.70
C TYR A 118 -4.49 7.33 2.69
N ALA A 119 -4.83 8.49 3.27
CA ALA A 119 -3.86 9.59 3.36
C ALA A 119 -2.64 9.21 4.22
N LEU A 120 -2.84 8.45 5.30
CA LEU A 120 -1.73 7.96 6.12
C LEU A 120 -0.92 6.87 5.41
N THR A 121 -1.57 5.93 4.71
CA THR A 121 -0.85 4.91 3.92
C THR A 121 -0.05 5.56 2.78
N HIS A 122 -0.58 6.60 2.14
CA HIS A 122 0.12 7.33 1.08
C HIS A 122 1.32 8.15 1.59
N ARG A 123 1.23 8.74 2.79
CA ARG A 123 2.40 9.37 3.45
C ARG A 123 3.49 8.33 3.73
N LEU A 124 3.12 7.14 4.19
CA LEU A 124 4.06 6.04 4.39
C LEU A 124 4.63 5.50 3.06
N MET A 125 3.81 5.40 2.02
CA MET A 125 4.21 5.01 0.66
C MET A 125 5.29 5.96 0.13
N PHE A 126 5.09 7.27 0.27
CA PHE A 126 6.10 8.26 -0.13
C PHE A 126 7.44 8.05 0.58
N MET A 127 7.43 7.89 1.91
CA MET A 127 8.63 7.63 2.71
C MET A 127 9.32 6.33 2.25
N SER A 128 8.52 5.31 1.92
CA SER A 128 8.99 4.04 1.38
C SER A 128 9.69 4.25 0.04
N MET A 129 9.12 5.04 -0.87
CA MET A 129 9.73 5.31 -2.18
C MET A 129 11.01 6.14 -2.06
N ALA A 130 11.04 7.14 -1.18
CA ALA A 130 12.24 7.94 -0.92
C ALA A 130 13.40 7.04 -0.48
N ARG A 131 13.13 6.12 0.46
CA ARG A 131 14.10 5.14 0.96
C ARG A 131 14.46 4.09 -0.08
N PHE A 132 13.50 3.31 -0.57
CA PHE A 132 13.80 2.09 -1.33
C PHE A 132 14.21 2.38 -2.77
N SER A 133 13.55 3.34 -3.44
CA SER A 133 13.89 3.70 -4.81
C SER A 133 15.13 4.59 -4.89
N HIS A 134 15.13 5.72 -4.17
CA HIS A 134 16.20 6.72 -4.29
C HIS A 134 17.33 6.51 -3.27
N GLY A 135 17.03 6.00 -2.08
CA GLY A 135 18.02 5.83 -1.00
C GLY A 135 18.41 7.14 -0.35
N CYS A 136 17.47 8.08 -0.32
CA CYS A 136 17.61 9.37 0.34
C CYS A 136 16.62 9.47 1.51
N SER A 137 16.91 10.37 2.43
CA SER A 137 16.00 10.80 3.49
C SER A 137 15.26 12.06 3.08
N VAL A 138 13.97 12.13 3.39
CA VAL A 138 13.17 13.33 3.12
C VAL A 138 13.59 14.46 4.06
N PHE A 139 13.66 14.16 5.36
CA PHE A 139 14.08 15.13 6.37
C PHE A 139 15.47 14.82 6.90
N SER A 140 15.61 13.67 7.55
CA SER A 140 16.86 13.11 8.05
C SER A 140 16.66 11.61 8.34
N PRO A 141 17.72 10.80 8.39
CA PRO A 141 17.56 9.36 8.66
C PRO A 141 16.79 9.06 9.95
N ALA A 142 17.05 9.81 11.02
CA ALA A 142 16.39 9.63 12.31
C ALA A 142 14.94 10.11 12.31
N GLU A 143 14.65 11.27 11.71
CA GLU A 143 13.29 11.81 11.63
C GLU A 143 12.40 10.95 10.72
N ASP A 144 12.94 10.48 9.60
CA ASP A 144 12.23 9.60 8.67
C ASP A 144 11.88 8.26 9.32
N GLN A 145 12.82 7.68 10.09
CA GLN A 145 12.58 6.45 10.85
C GLN A 145 11.53 6.68 11.93
N TYR A 146 11.59 7.79 12.66
CA TYR A 146 10.59 8.16 13.66
C TYR A 146 9.20 8.29 13.04
N LEU A 147 9.06 9.03 11.93
CA LEU A 147 7.79 9.21 11.23
C LEU A 147 7.25 7.88 10.71
N THR A 148 8.09 7.07 10.08
CA THR A 148 7.71 5.73 9.60
C THR A 148 7.15 4.86 10.72
N ASN A 149 7.87 4.76 11.84
CA ASN A 149 7.44 3.99 13.01
C ASN A 149 6.13 4.54 13.61
N ARG A 150 6.00 5.88 13.66
CA ARG A 150 4.79 6.54 14.14
C ARG A 150 3.60 6.25 13.23
N PHE A 151 3.77 6.31 11.91
CA PHE A 151 2.72 6.00 10.94
C PHE A 151 2.28 4.55 11.08
N CYS A 152 3.21 3.60 11.12
CA CYS A 152 2.86 2.20 11.33
C CYS A 152 2.21 1.96 12.70
N SER A 153 2.59 2.69 13.75
CA SER A 153 1.90 2.57 15.05
C SER A 153 0.43 3.02 14.96
N MET A 154 0.14 4.09 14.22
CA MET A 154 -1.24 4.56 14.00
C MET A 154 -2.02 3.59 13.10
N LEU A 155 -1.42 3.13 12.00
CA LEU A 155 -2.04 2.14 11.10
C LEU A 155 -2.29 0.79 11.78
N TYR A 156 -1.54 0.43 12.82
CA TYR A 156 -1.80 -0.79 13.60
C TYR A 156 -3.15 -0.73 14.32
N VAL A 157 -3.51 0.44 14.86
CA VAL A 157 -4.83 0.65 15.50
C VAL A 157 -5.95 0.50 14.46
N GLU A 158 -5.75 1.03 13.25
CA GLU A 158 -6.70 0.87 12.14
C GLU A 158 -6.83 -0.59 11.71
N ALA A 159 -5.71 -1.31 11.56
CA ALA A 159 -5.71 -2.73 11.22
C ALA A 159 -6.48 -3.57 12.25
N GLU A 160 -6.28 -3.31 13.55
CA GLU A 160 -7.06 -3.97 14.61
C GLU A 160 -8.56 -3.65 14.50
N SER A 161 -8.91 -2.38 14.23
CA SER A 161 -10.30 -1.97 14.05
C SER A 161 -10.97 -2.66 12.86
N ILE A 162 -10.30 -2.65 11.70
CA ILE A 162 -10.78 -3.28 10.46
C ILE A 162 -10.98 -4.77 10.68
N GLU A 163 -10.03 -5.42 11.35
CA GLU A 163 -10.12 -6.84 11.63
C GLU A 163 -11.28 -7.19 12.58
N LYS A 164 -11.45 -6.45 13.68
CA LYS A 164 -12.56 -6.62 14.63
C LYS A 164 -13.92 -6.47 13.97
N HIS A 165 -14.03 -5.59 12.99
CA HIS A 165 -15.24 -5.39 12.18
C HIS A 165 -15.29 -6.29 10.94
N ASN A 166 -14.48 -7.34 10.92
CA ASN A 166 -14.51 -8.38 9.91
C ASN A 166 -14.35 -7.81 8.50
N PHE A 167 -13.47 -6.81 8.31
CA PHE A 167 -13.18 -6.17 7.04
C PHE A 167 -14.44 -5.62 6.34
N ALA A 168 -15.42 -5.16 7.12
CA ALA A 168 -16.65 -4.57 6.60
C ALA A 168 -16.38 -3.29 5.79
N ASN A 169 -17.39 -2.84 5.05
CA ASN A 169 -17.35 -1.60 4.26
C ASN A 169 -16.24 -1.55 3.18
N GLY A 170 -15.75 -2.71 2.73
CA GLY A 170 -14.72 -2.76 1.69
C GLY A 170 -13.31 -2.38 2.17
N LEU A 171 -13.09 -2.22 3.48
CA LEU A 171 -11.79 -1.84 4.06
C LEU A 171 -10.72 -2.95 4.02
N ILE A 172 -10.99 -4.03 3.29
CA ILE A 172 -9.98 -5.01 2.89
C ILE A 172 -8.84 -4.37 2.09
N ASP A 173 -9.14 -3.36 1.27
CA ASP A 173 -8.15 -2.63 0.49
C ASP A 173 -7.12 -1.94 1.40
N LEU A 174 -7.62 -1.05 2.26
CA LEU A 174 -6.83 -0.37 3.28
C LEU A 174 -6.05 -1.34 4.18
N MET A 175 -6.66 -2.46 4.60
CA MET A 175 -5.95 -3.48 5.38
C MET A 175 -4.73 -4.05 4.65
N LEU A 176 -4.88 -4.36 3.36
CA LEU A 176 -3.80 -4.92 2.56
C LEU A 176 -2.69 -3.88 2.32
N GLU A 177 -3.05 -2.60 2.11
CA GLU A 177 -2.07 -1.50 2.05
C GLU A 177 -1.25 -1.40 3.34
N ILE A 178 -1.94 -1.43 4.49
CA ILE A 178 -1.31 -1.35 5.80
C ILE A 178 -0.31 -2.48 5.99
N ILE A 179 -0.71 -3.73 5.75
CA ILE A 179 0.17 -4.90 5.93
C ILE A 179 1.36 -4.81 4.96
N ALA A 180 1.11 -4.49 3.69
CA ALA A 180 2.18 -4.39 2.69
C ALA A 180 3.21 -3.32 3.06
N LEU A 181 2.77 -2.12 3.42
CA LEU A 181 3.66 -1.00 3.71
C LEU A 181 4.40 -1.17 5.04
N CYS A 182 3.70 -1.52 6.11
CA CYS A 182 4.37 -1.68 7.40
C CYS A 182 5.21 -2.95 7.46
N GLY A 183 4.83 -4.01 6.74
CA GLY A 183 5.67 -5.17 6.51
C GLY A 183 7.02 -4.79 5.89
N LEU A 184 7.03 -3.94 4.85
CA LEU A 184 8.27 -3.47 4.20
C LEU A 184 9.24 -2.74 5.15
N HIS A 185 8.71 -2.14 6.22
CA HIS A 185 9.49 -1.47 7.27
C HIS A 185 9.84 -2.38 8.46
N GLY A 186 9.65 -3.68 8.33
CA GLY A 186 10.09 -4.67 9.31
C GLY A 186 9.15 -4.84 10.51
N HIS A 187 7.90 -4.37 10.41
CA HIS A 187 6.91 -4.49 11.48
C HIS A 187 6.18 -5.84 11.41
N GLU A 188 6.72 -6.84 12.11
CA GLU A 188 6.21 -8.21 12.09
C GLU A 188 4.77 -8.36 12.62
N GLN A 189 4.31 -7.44 13.49
CA GLN A 189 2.99 -7.55 14.12
C GLN A 189 1.83 -7.51 13.11
N PHE A 190 2.05 -6.95 11.92
CA PHE A 190 1.08 -6.95 10.82
C PHE A 190 0.97 -8.31 10.11
N LEU A 191 1.93 -9.20 10.30
CA LEU A 191 2.01 -10.52 9.68
C LEU A 191 1.36 -11.61 10.55
N SER A 192 0.36 -11.20 11.34
CA SER A 192 -0.46 -12.07 12.17
C SER A 192 -1.07 -13.21 11.34
N GLY A 193 -0.76 -14.45 11.70
CA GLY A 193 -1.30 -15.65 11.05
C GLY A 193 -2.83 -15.65 10.95
N PRO A 194 -3.57 -15.33 12.03
CA PRO A 194 -5.04 -15.17 11.97
C PRO A 194 -5.51 -14.09 10.99
N TRP A 195 -4.81 -12.96 10.90
CA TRP A 195 -5.16 -11.87 9.97
C TRP A 195 -5.01 -12.37 8.53
N LEU A 196 -3.82 -12.88 8.18
CA LEU A 196 -3.52 -13.43 6.86
C LEU A 196 -4.47 -14.56 6.47
N GLN A 197 -4.79 -15.47 7.39
CA GLN A 197 -5.73 -16.56 7.12
C GLN A 197 -7.13 -16.03 6.78
N ARG A 198 -7.63 -15.03 7.50
CA ARG A 198 -8.93 -14.43 7.19
C ARG A 198 -8.91 -13.67 5.88
N LEU A 199 -7.83 -12.99 5.53
CA LEU A 199 -7.70 -12.28 4.25
C LEU A 199 -7.87 -13.22 3.04
N LYS A 200 -7.50 -14.51 3.15
CA LYS A 200 -7.69 -15.50 2.07
C LYS A 200 -9.12 -15.64 1.58
N ARG A 201 -10.14 -15.30 2.38
CA ARG A 201 -11.54 -15.39 1.98
C ARG A 201 -11.93 -14.42 0.86
N PHE A 202 -11.10 -13.40 0.63
CA PHE A 202 -11.23 -12.44 -0.47
C PHE A 202 -10.52 -12.93 -1.75
N GLN A 203 -9.79 -14.06 -1.66
CA GLN A 203 -9.25 -14.73 -2.83
C GLN A 203 -10.36 -15.49 -3.54
N VAL A 204 -10.41 -15.35 -4.86
CA VAL A 204 -11.44 -15.95 -5.70
C VAL A 204 -10.91 -17.20 -6.40
N SER A 205 -11.78 -17.98 -7.04
CA SER A 205 -11.40 -19.25 -7.69
C SER A 205 -10.38 -19.12 -8.83
N ALA A 206 -10.13 -17.90 -9.31
CA ALA A 206 -9.08 -17.60 -10.27
C ALA A 206 -7.69 -17.39 -9.62
N GLY A 207 -7.60 -17.38 -8.29
CA GLY A 207 -6.37 -17.19 -7.51
C GLY A 207 -6.01 -15.73 -7.21
N CYS A 208 -6.77 -14.77 -7.74
CA CYS A 208 -6.61 -13.32 -7.50
C CYS A 208 -7.55 -12.84 -6.37
N PHE A 209 -7.51 -11.54 -6.05
CA PHE A 209 -8.31 -10.93 -4.97
C PHE A 209 -9.33 -9.92 -5.51
N GLY A 210 -10.39 -9.69 -4.74
CA GLY A 210 -11.39 -8.65 -4.96
C GLY A 210 -11.91 -8.05 -3.64
N PHE A 211 -12.68 -6.95 -3.74
CA PHE A 211 -13.13 -6.18 -2.57
C PHE A 211 -14.39 -6.71 -1.89
N ILE A 212 -15.20 -7.50 -2.59
CA ILE A 212 -16.49 -7.98 -2.08
C ILE A 212 -16.43 -9.50 -1.90
N MET A 213 -16.72 -9.95 -0.68
CA MET A 213 -17.04 -11.35 -0.43
C MET A 213 -18.40 -11.66 -1.04
N ASN A 214 -18.47 -12.63 -1.96
CA ASN A 214 -19.73 -13.22 -2.42
C ASN A 214 -20.77 -12.20 -2.96
N ASP A 215 -20.41 -11.35 -3.92
CA ASP A 215 -21.46 -10.69 -4.71
C ASP A 215 -22.15 -11.76 -5.59
N ALA A 216 -23.48 -11.84 -5.55
CA ALA A 216 -24.25 -12.74 -6.41
C ALA A 216 -23.98 -12.45 -7.91
N ASN A 217 -23.70 -11.19 -8.26
CA ASN A 217 -23.24 -10.81 -9.59
C ASN A 217 -21.84 -11.35 -9.91
N TYR A 218 -20.98 -11.47 -8.91
CA TYR A 218 -19.65 -12.06 -9.02
C TYR A 218 -19.73 -13.58 -9.25
N MET A 219 -20.69 -14.27 -8.63
CA MET A 219 -21.00 -15.69 -8.90
C MET A 219 -21.55 -15.91 -10.32
N ILE A 220 -22.36 -14.99 -10.84
CA ILE A 220 -22.87 -15.02 -12.21
C ILE A 220 -21.74 -14.77 -13.24
N ARG A 221 -20.80 -13.86 -12.94
CA ARG A 221 -19.62 -13.63 -13.79
C ARG A 221 -18.76 -14.91 -13.91
N GLN A 222 -18.67 -15.74 -12.85
CA GLN A 222 -17.78 -16.93 -12.81
C GLN A 222 -18.17 -18.02 -13.81
N GLN A 223 -19.38 -17.94 -14.37
CA GLN A 223 -19.88 -18.85 -15.39
C GLN A 223 -19.46 -18.47 -16.81
N LYS A 224 -18.92 -17.26 -17.03
CA LYS A 224 -18.42 -16.83 -18.34
C LYS A 224 -16.99 -17.34 -18.59
N PRO A 225 -16.64 -17.72 -19.82
CA PRO A 225 -15.28 -18.14 -20.15
C PRO A 225 -14.30 -16.99 -19.90
N ARG A 226 -13.30 -17.25 -19.05
CA ARG A 226 -12.26 -16.29 -18.63
C ARG A 226 -11.52 -15.74 -19.85
N LYS A 227 -11.77 -14.50 -20.26
CA LYS A 227 -10.94 -13.80 -21.24
C LYS A 227 -10.04 -12.82 -20.51
N TRP A 228 -8.73 -12.95 -20.71
CA TRP A 228 -7.78 -11.95 -20.24
C TRP A 228 -8.03 -10.64 -20.98
N LYS A 229 -8.60 -9.68 -20.27
CA LYS A 229 -8.64 -8.27 -20.66
C LYS A 229 -7.98 -7.46 -19.55
N LEU A 230 -6.96 -6.68 -19.88
CA LEU A 230 -6.63 -5.50 -19.07
C LEU A 230 -7.71 -4.48 -19.40
N ASN A 231 -8.79 -4.46 -18.60
CA ASN A 231 -9.73 -3.38 -18.70
C ASN A 231 -9.15 -2.21 -17.90
N ARG A 232 -8.87 -1.09 -18.56
CA ARG A 232 -8.51 0.17 -17.88
C ARG A 232 -9.77 0.90 -17.38
N SER A 233 -10.77 0.15 -16.92
CA SER A 233 -11.92 0.77 -16.27
C SER A 233 -11.47 1.35 -14.93
N ARG A 234 -12.07 2.48 -14.52
CA ARG A 234 -11.86 3.07 -13.18
C ARG A 234 -12.03 2.06 -12.04
N ASP A 235 -12.75 0.98 -12.28
CA ASP A 235 -13.02 -0.07 -11.29
C ASP A 235 -11.84 -1.06 -11.09
N HIS A 236 -10.72 -0.88 -11.80
CA HIS A 236 -9.52 -1.73 -11.71
C HIS A 236 -9.76 -3.24 -11.97
N ASP A 237 -10.88 -3.55 -12.62
CA ASP A 237 -11.34 -4.90 -12.97
C ASP A 237 -10.42 -5.57 -13.99
N ILE A 238 -9.91 -6.75 -13.65
CA ILE A 238 -9.21 -7.67 -14.56
C ILE A 238 -9.95 -9.01 -14.60
N MET A 239 -9.67 -9.82 -15.61
CA MET A 239 -10.32 -11.13 -15.81
C MET A 239 -11.84 -11.02 -15.89
N ASP A 240 -12.37 -10.14 -16.74
CA ASP A 240 -13.83 -9.91 -16.89
C ASP A 240 -14.54 -9.52 -15.58
N GLY A 241 -13.83 -8.79 -14.71
CA GLY A 241 -14.34 -8.32 -13.42
C GLY A 241 -14.37 -9.40 -12.34
N HIS A 242 -13.57 -10.46 -12.52
CA HIS A 242 -13.29 -11.44 -11.47
C HIS A 242 -12.22 -10.98 -10.49
N CYS A 243 -11.32 -10.13 -10.92
CA CYS A 243 -10.19 -9.77 -10.10
C CYS A 243 -10.17 -8.26 -10.04
N ASN A 244 -9.81 -7.72 -8.88
CA ASN A 244 -9.40 -6.33 -8.81
C ASN A 244 -7.86 -6.29 -8.85
N SER A 245 -7.30 -5.54 -9.79
CA SER A 245 -5.84 -5.46 -9.97
C SER A 245 -5.13 -4.82 -8.79
N HIS A 246 -5.71 -3.79 -8.18
CA HIS A 246 -5.19 -3.13 -6.98
C HIS A 246 -5.19 -4.11 -5.79
N ALA A 247 -6.37 -4.67 -5.45
CA ALA A 247 -6.51 -5.66 -4.38
C ALA A 247 -5.57 -6.86 -4.54
N THR A 248 -5.45 -7.37 -5.77
CA THR A 248 -4.57 -8.50 -6.08
C THR A 248 -3.11 -8.12 -5.87
N THR A 249 -2.70 -6.93 -6.29
CA THR A 249 -1.33 -6.44 -6.10
C THR A 249 -1.02 -6.26 -4.62
N LEU A 250 -1.91 -5.63 -3.85
CA LEU A 250 -1.72 -5.43 -2.42
C LEU A 250 -1.70 -6.76 -1.65
N ALA A 251 -2.57 -7.71 -2.01
CA ALA A 251 -2.52 -9.06 -1.46
C ALA A 251 -1.19 -9.74 -1.76
N MET A 252 -0.71 -9.66 -3.01
CA MET A 252 0.61 -10.19 -3.37
C MET A 252 1.72 -9.57 -2.52
N CYS A 253 1.71 -8.25 -2.32
CA CYS A 253 2.68 -7.57 -1.46
C CYS A 253 2.58 -8.07 -0.01
N ALA A 254 1.38 -8.07 0.59
CA ALA A 254 1.17 -8.51 1.97
C ALA A 254 1.62 -9.98 2.21
N TYR A 255 1.34 -10.90 1.28
CA TYR A 255 1.82 -12.27 1.39
C TYR A 255 3.32 -12.41 1.11
N ALA A 256 3.90 -11.58 0.23
CA ALA A 256 5.34 -11.55 0.04
C ALA A 256 6.07 -11.12 1.32
N GLU A 257 5.53 -10.16 2.07
CA GLU A 257 6.04 -9.77 3.39
C GLU A 257 5.98 -10.94 4.38
N ALA A 258 4.88 -11.70 4.40
CA ALA A 258 4.76 -12.89 5.24
C ALA A 258 5.80 -13.98 4.89
N VAL A 259 6.02 -14.22 3.60
CA VAL A 259 7.08 -15.14 3.14
C VAL A 259 8.45 -14.62 3.52
N ARG A 260 8.72 -13.32 3.34
CA ARG A 260 9.99 -12.70 3.73
C ARG A 260 10.24 -12.86 5.23
N PHE A 261 9.25 -12.61 6.07
CA PHE A 261 9.35 -12.83 7.51
C PHE A 261 9.71 -14.28 7.86
N ILE A 262 9.06 -15.26 7.23
CA ILE A 262 9.38 -16.67 7.45
C ILE A 262 10.84 -16.96 7.08
N LEU A 263 11.30 -16.41 5.94
CA LEU A 263 12.67 -16.62 5.47
C LEU A 263 13.71 -15.91 6.35
N GLU A 264 13.45 -14.69 6.83
CA GLU A 264 14.41 -13.93 7.65
C GLU A 264 14.51 -14.46 9.09
N MET A 265 13.42 -14.99 9.63
CA MET A 265 13.36 -15.35 11.05
C MET A 265 13.60 -16.83 11.34
N TYR A 266 13.38 -17.70 10.36
CA TYR A 266 13.45 -19.16 10.55
C TYR A 266 14.48 -19.87 9.67
N TYR A 267 15.12 -19.17 8.72
CA TYR A 267 16.15 -19.72 7.83
C TYR A 267 17.37 -18.81 7.77
#